data_AF-A0A975WFA1-F1
#
_entry.id   AF-A0A975WFA1-F1
#
_cell.length_a   1.000
_cell.length_b   1.000
_cell.length_c   1.000
_cell.angle_alpha   90.00
_cell.angle_beta   90.00
_cell.angle_gamma   90.00
#
_symmetry.space_group_name_H-M   'P 1'
#
loop_
_entity.id
_entity.type
_entity.pdbx_description
1 polymer ?
#
loop_
_entity_poly.entity_id
_entity_poly.type
_entity_poly.pdbx_seq_one_letter_code
_entity_poly.pdbx_strand_id
1 'polypeptide(L)'
;MQRFFKANKAAARRARLAVERRLLPAGYPGFQATPGDMDWQSELWVRMFVDMSYCVFSESGMMFARRGVTDDGQMIWLVKHIQRPLAFHAVAHDPAQAFACAREAWAACDALRKRRAEIRALCRNLLMGRARFDVTVEDAAAAPLSSVEVRFFLRRMGLSRRRRISGRLAALIALIEPQVGIVVWTAFRRQTQGQEVTRAALA
;
A
#
# COMPACT_ATOMS: atom_id res chain seq x y z
N MET A 1 -14.33 -12.07 28.44
CA MET A 1 -13.54 -10.81 28.50
C MET A 1 -12.96 -10.35 27.15
N GLN A 2 -12.20 -11.17 26.40
CA GLN A 2 -11.58 -10.74 25.11
C GLN A 2 -12.56 -10.26 24.02
N ARG A 3 -13.77 -10.83 23.91
CA ARG A 3 -14.80 -10.39 22.95
C ARG A 3 -15.34 -8.99 23.26
N PHE A 4 -15.54 -8.67 24.55
CA PHE A 4 -15.96 -7.34 25.01
C PHE A 4 -14.90 -6.27 24.68
N PHE A 5 -13.61 -6.54 24.93
CA PHE A 5 -12.54 -5.61 24.57
C PHE A 5 -12.41 -5.38 23.05
N LYS A 6 -12.63 -6.41 22.22
CA LYS A 6 -12.64 -6.28 20.75
C LYS A 6 -13.82 -5.44 20.25
N ALA A 7 -15.02 -5.65 20.81
CA ALA A 7 -16.21 -4.85 20.48
C ALA A 7 -16.02 -3.37 20.85
N ASN A 8 -15.40 -3.10 22.01
CA ASN A 8 -15.15 -1.74 22.48
C ASN A 8 -14.11 -1.00 21.61
N LYS A 9 -13.05 -1.69 21.15
CA LYS A 9 -12.08 -1.11 20.21
C LYS A 9 -12.68 -0.78 18.84
N ALA A 10 -13.59 -1.61 18.33
CA ALA A 10 -14.29 -1.32 17.08
C ALA A 10 -15.25 -0.12 17.21
N ALA A 11 -15.97 -0.03 18.34
CA ALA A 11 -16.82 1.12 18.66
C ALA A 11 -16.01 2.43 18.75
N ALA A 12 -14.87 2.41 19.47
CA ALA A 12 -13.99 3.58 19.60
C ALA A 12 -13.44 4.08 18.25
N ARG A 13 -13.12 3.17 17.31
CA ARG A 13 -12.64 3.53 15.97
C ARG A 13 -13.72 4.19 15.13
N ARG A 14 -14.94 3.62 15.17
CA ARG A 14 -16.10 4.24 14.51
C ARG A 14 -16.38 5.62 15.09
N ALA A 15 -16.33 5.76 16.42
CA ALA A 15 -16.47 7.06 17.08
C ALA A 15 -15.40 8.06 16.62
N ARG A 16 -14.13 7.65 16.53
CA ARG A 16 -13.05 8.50 16.01
C ARG A 16 -13.29 8.94 14.57
N LEU A 17 -13.68 8.01 13.69
CA LEU A 17 -13.98 8.34 12.29
C LEU A 17 -15.18 9.29 12.18
N ALA A 18 -16.17 9.15 13.07
CA ALA A 18 -17.32 10.05 13.13
C ALA A 18 -16.94 11.47 13.59
N VAL A 19 -15.98 11.59 14.53
CA VAL A 19 -15.43 12.88 14.94
C VAL A 19 -14.67 13.51 13.78
N GLU A 20 -13.81 12.76 13.10
CA GLU A 20 -13.05 13.23 11.94
C GLU A 20 -13.97 13.74 10.83
N ARG A 21 -15.08 13.05 10.55
CA ARG A 21 -16.10 13.52 9.60
C ARG A 21 -16.58 14.93 9.89
N ARG A 22 -16.78 15.29 11.17
CA ARG A 22 -17.24 16.64 11.57
C ARG A 22 -16.19 17.73 11.32
N LEU A 23 -14.91 17.33 11.22
CA LEU A 23 -13.77 18.22 10.99
C LEU A 23 -13.41 18.33 9.51
N LEU A 24 -13.95 17.45 8.66
CA LEU A 24 -13.75 17.54 7.22
C LEU A 24 -14.54 18.75 6.69
N PRO A 25 -13.90 19.63 5.90
CA PRO A 25 -14.57 20.81 5.38
C PRO A 25 -15.74 20.38 4.48
N ALA A 26 -16.96 20.71 4.90
CA ALA A 26 -18.18 20.49 4.13
C ALA A 26 -18.17 21.18 2.74
N GLY A 27 -17.21 22.07 2.49
CA GLY A 27 -17.04 22.83 1.25
C GLY A 27 -15.86 22.38 0.37
N TYR A 28 -15.33 21.16 0.51
CA TYR A 28 -14.31 20.68 -0.43
C TYR A 28 -14.91 20.54 -1.85
N PRO A 29 -14.30 21.08 -2.91
CA PRO A 29 -14.78 20.89 -4.28
C PRO A 29 -14.87 19.40 -4.63
N GLY A 30 -15.99 18.98 -5.22
CA GLY A 30 -16.25 17.55 -5.54
C GLY A 30 -16.71 16.70 -4.34
N PHE A 31 -17.17 17.33 -3.26
CA PHE A 31 -17.79 16.66 -2.11
C PHE A 31 -19.18 16.09 -2.46
N GLN A 32 -19.45 14.89 -1.95
CA GLN A 32 -20.80 14.34 -1.91
C GLN A 32 -21.05 13.64 -0.57
N ALA A 33 -22.10 14.06 0.14
CA ALA A 33 -22.67 13.29 1.23
C ALA A 33 -23.56 12.19 0.63
N THR A 34 -23.23 10.93 0.91
CA THR A 34 -24.07 9.79 0.56
C THR A 34 -24.71 9.18 1.80
N PRO A 35 -25.94 8.65 1.73
CA PRO A 35 -26.43 7.75 2.78
C PRO A 35 -25.48 6.55 2.89
N GLY A 36 -25.03 6.22 4.10
CA GLY A 36 -24.14 5.07 4.32
C GLY A 36 -23.53 5.09 5.71
N ASP A 37 -23.27 3.91 6.27
CA ASP A 37 -22.61 3.75 7.57
C ASP A 37 -21.09 3.57 7.41
N MET A 38 -20.40 3.18 8.49
CA MET A 38 -18.99 2.82 8.42
C MET A 38 -18.85 1.32 8.15
N ASP A 39 -18.23 1.00 7.02
CA ASP A 39 -18.06 -0.38 6.57
C ASP A 39 -16.66 -0.90 6.84
N TRP A 40 -16.59 -2.17 7.18
CA TRP A 40 -15.33 -2.89 7.35
C TRP A 40 -14.77 -3.32 5.99
N GLN A 41 -13.50 -3.00 5.73
CA GLN A 41 -12.78 -3.42 4.53
C GLN A 41 -11.43 -4.08 4.89
N SER A 42 -10.98 -4.96 4.00
CA SER A 42 -9.70 -5.68 4.13
C SER A 42 -8.95 -5.81 2.80
N GLU A 43 -9.17 -4.87 1.87
CA GLU A 43 -8.53 -4.86 0.56
C GLU A 43 -6.99 -4.68 0.71
N LEU A 44 -6.20 -5.38 -0.12
CA LEU A 44 -4.73 -5.32 -0.11
C LEU A 44 -4.10 -5.46 1.29
N TRP A 45 -4.63 -6.40 2.09
CA TRP A 45 -4.17 -6.70 3.45
C TRP A 45 -4.47 -5.61 4.49
N VAL A 46 -4.95 -4.44 4.08
CA VAL A 46 -5.24 -3.31 4.98
C VAL A 46 -6.62 -3.48 5.60
N ARG A 47 -6.64 -3.77 6.90
CA ARG A 47 -7.86 -3.92 7.68
C ARG A 47 -8.28 -2.57 8.24
N MET A 48 -9.47 -2.09 7.87
CA MET A 48 -9.93 -0.76 8.25
C MET A 48 -11.46 -0.64 8.30
N PHE A 49 -11.94 0.39 8.99
CA PHE A 49 -13.28 0.94 8.78
C PHE A 49 -13.19 2.11 7.80
N VAL A 50 -14.12 2.19 6.87
CA VAL A 50 -14.21 3.25 5.85
C VAL A 50 -15.51 4.00 6.03
N ASP A 51 -15.44 5.32 5.91
CA ASP A 51 -16.61 6.19 5.93
C ASP A 51 -17.33 6.12 4.59
N MET A 52 -18.51 5.48 4.56
CA MET A 52 -19.33 5.41 3.35
C MET A 52 -20.21 6.65 3.15
N SER A 53 -20.35 7.51 4.16
CA SER A 53 -21.14 8.73 4.03
C SER A 53 -20.37 9.90 3.42
N TYR A 54 -19.03 9.88 3.53
CA TYR A 54 -18.16 10.96 3.06
C TYR A 54 -17.29 10.50 1.88
N CYS A 55 -17.43 11.19 0.74
CA CYS A 55 -16.67 10.91 -0.47
C CYS A 55 -16.22 12.23 -1.12
N VAL A 56 -14.97 12.29 -1.53
CA VAL A 56 -14.41 13.40 -2.32
C VAL A 56 -14.01 12.86 -3.67
N PHE A 57 -14.42 13.54 -4.74
CA PHE A 57 -14.00 13.20 -6.10
C PHE A 57 -12.83 14.07 -6.55
N SER A 58 -11.95 13.52 -7.39
CA SER A 58 -10.95 14.33 -8.09
C SER A 58 -11.63 15.26 -9.10
N GLU A 59 -10.94 16.31 -9.54
CA GLU A 59 -11.46 17.27 -10.55
C GLU A 59 -11.97 16.60 -11.83
N SER A 60 -11.32 15.53 -12.28
CA SER A 60 -11.72 14.76 -13.47
C SER A 60 -12.90 13.80 -13.23
N GLY A 61 -13.34 13.61 -11.98
CA GLY A 61 -14.31 12.58 -11.58
C GLY A 61 -13.83 11.12 -11.68
N MET A 62 -12.61 10.88 -12.18
CA MET A 62 -12.09 9.52 -12.42
C MET A 62 -11.59 8.82 -11.14
N MET A 63 -11.35 9.59 -10.07
CA MET A 63 -10.91 9.10 -8.78
C MET A 63 -11.82 9.61 -7.67
N PHE A 64 -11.92 8.81 -6.61
CA PHE A 64 -12.57 9.24 -5.38
C PHE A 64 -11.81 8.76 -4.15
N ALA A 65 -11.91 9.53 -3.07
CA ALA A 65 -11.27 9.25 -1.80
C ALA A 65 -12.30 9.21 -0.68
N ARG A 66 -12.19 8.18 0.17
CA ARG A 66 -12.99 8.04 1.40
C ARG A 66 -12.07 8.02 2.61
N ARG A 67 -12.52 8.60 3.72
CA ARG A 67 -11.75 8.58 4.95
C ARG A 67 -11.87 7.19 5.60
N GLY A 68 -10.77 6.68 6.14
CA GLY A 68 -10.76 5.42 6.86
C GLY A 68 -9.88 5.44 8.09
N VAL A 69 -10.11 4.47 8.97
CA VAL A 69 -9.28 4.20 10.15
C VAL A 69 -8.90 2.73 10.18
N THR A 70 -7.60 2.45 10.18
CA THR A 70 -7.05 1.10 10.20
C THR A 70 -7.31 0.40 11.53
N ASP A 71 -7.10 -0.91 11.56
CA ASP A 71 -7.27 -1.72 12.77
C ASP A 71 -6.21 -1.48 13.85
N ASP A 72 -5.16 -0.72 13.56
CA ASP A 72 -4.19 -0.20 14.53
C ASP A 72 -4.47 1.27 14.90
N GLY A 73 -5.50 1.90 14.33
CA GLY A 73 -5.95 3.25 14.67
C GLY A 73 -5.29 4.36 13.86
N GLN A 74 -4.57 4.06 12.78
CA GLN A 74 -4.05 5.07 11.86
C GLN A 74 -5.17 5.60 10.97
N MET A 75 -5.25 6.91 10.83
CA MET A 75 -6.15 7.55 9.88
C MET A 75 -5.53 7.54 8.48
N ILE A 76 -6.31 7.12 7.48
CA ILE A 76 -5.87 7.00 6.09
C ILE A 76 -6.97 7.45 5.12
N TRP A 77 -6.59 7.69 3.87
CA TRP A 77 -7.50 7.86 2.76
C TRP A 77 -7.51 6.61 1.89
N LEU A 78 -8.69 6.05 1.64
CA LEU A 78 -8.89 5.01 0.64
C LEU A 78 -9.20 5.68 -0.70
N VAL A 79 -8.25 5.63 -1.63
CA VAL A 79 -8.38 6.21 -2.96
C VAL A 79 -8.72 5.11 -3.95
N LYS A 80 -9.78 5.30 -4.73
CA LYS A 80 -10.19 4.40 -5.82
C LYS A 80 -10.20 5.15 -7.14
N HIS A 81 -9.91 4.44 -8.22
CA HIS A 81 -10.02 4.93 -9.58
C HIS A 81 -11.04 4.08 -10.32
N ILE A 82 -11.94 4.69 -11.09
CA ILE A 82 -13.08 3.99 -11.68
C ILE A 82 -12.67 2.84 -12.63
N GLN A 83 -11.51 2.97 -13.28
CA GLN A 83 -10.96 1.95 -14.19
C GLN A 83 -9.92 1.02 -13.54
N ARG A 84 -9.56 1.21 -12.25
CA ARG A 84 -8.57 0.34 -11.59
C ARG A 84 -9.26 -0.57 -10.59
N PRO A 85 -8.95 -1.88 -10.58
CA PRO A 85 -9.60 -2.82 -9.69
C PRO A 85 -9.17 -2.66 -8.24
N LEU A 86 -7.94 -2.17 -8.02
CA LEU A 86 -7.33 -2.07 -6.71
C LEU A 86 -7.27 -0.62 -6.24
N ALA A 87 -7.67 -0.42 -5.00
CA ALA A 87 -7.55 0.85 -4.30
C ALA A 87 -6.09 1.18 -3.93
N PHE A 88 -5.88 2.40 -3.49
CA PHE A 88 -4.63 2.86 -2.90
C PHE A 88 -4.88 3.43 -1.50
N HIS A 89 -4.08 3.03 -0.53
CA HIS A 89 -4.20 3.51 0.85
C HIS A 89 -3.17 4.61 1.12
N ALA A 90 -3.62 5.85 1.31
CA ALA A 90 -2.73 6.99 1.54
C ALA A 90 -2.73 7.45 3.00
N VAL A 91 -1.55 7.60 3.59
CA VAL A 91 -1.38 8.36 4.85
C VAL A 91 -1.19 9.82 4.46
N ALA A 92 -2.30 10.52 4.26
CA ALA A 92 -2.32 11.91 3.82
C ALA A 92 -3.23 12.75 4.72
N HIS A 93 -2.91 14.04 4.81
CA HIS A 93 -3.67 15.01 5.60
C HIS A 93 -4.98 15.38 4.91
N ASP A 94 -4.94 15.60 3.61
CA ASP A 94 -6.07 16.01 2.79
C ASP A 94 -6.26 15.06 1.57
N PRO A 95 -7.43 15.08 0.91
CA PRO A 95 -7.70 14.20 -0.21
C PRO A 95 -6.89 14.55 -1.48
N ALA A 96 -6.46 15.80 -1.65
CA ALA A 96 -5.67 16.20 -2.82
C ALA A 96 -4.27 15.55 -2.78
N GLN A 97 -3.62 15.56 -1.61
CA GLN A 97 -2.39 14.83 -1.36
C GLN A 97 -2.60 13.32 -1.54
N ALA A 98 -3.70 12.76 -1.04
CA ALA A 98 -4.02 11.34 -1.22
C ALA A 98 -4.12 10.96 -2.71
N PHE A 99 -4.78 11.80 -3.52
CA PHE A 99 -4.88 11.60 -4.96
C PHE A 99 -3.52 11.71 -5.65
N ALA A 100 -2.67 12.67 -5.26
CA ALA A 100 -1.33 12.81 -5.81
C ALA A 100 -0.49 11.54 -5.55
N CYS A 101 -0.45 11.06 -4.30
CA CYS A 101 0.26 9.83 -3.96
C CYS A 101 -0.26 8.62 -4.75
N ALA A 102 -1.58 8.49 -4.91
CA ALA A 102 -2.16 7.39 -5.67
C ALA A 102 -1.77 7.44 -7.16
N ARG A 103 -1.80 8.62 -7.78
CA ARG A 103 -1.40 8.80 -9.19
C ARG A 103 0.07 8.42 -9.40
N GLU A 104 0.95 8.90 -8.54
CA GLU A 104 2.38 8.60 -8.61
C GLU A 104 2.65 7.09 -8.48
N ALA A 105 2.06 6.45 -7.47
CA ALA A 105 2.20 5.01 -7.24
C ALA A 105 1.66 4.20 -8.42
N TRP A 106 0.49 4.56 -8.95
CA TRP A 106 -0.10 3.87 -10.09
C TRP A 106 0.69 4.06 -11.38
N ALA A 107 1.20 5.26 -11.65
CA ALA A 107 2.05 5.53 -12.81
C ALA A 107 3.34 4.70 -12.75
N ALA A 108 3.97 4.64 -11.57
CA ALA A 108 5.15 3.79 -11.34
C ALA A 108 4.83 2.29 -11.49
N CYS A 109 3.68 1.84 -10.98
CA CYS A 109 3.22 0.46 -11.16
C CYS A 109 2.93 0.12 -12.63
N ASP A 110 2.37 1.05 -13.41
CA ASP A 110 2.13 0.86 -14.84
C ASP A 110 3.44 0.74 -15.62
N ALA A 111 4.44 1.54 -15.27
CA ALA A 111 5.79 1.41 -15.83
C ALA A 111 6.39 0.02 -15.53
N LEU A 112 6.19 -0.50 -14.31
CA LEU A 112 6.62 -1.85 -13.93
C LEU A 112 5.80 -2.96 -14.58
N ARG A 113 4.52 -2.71 -14.91
CA ARG A 113 3.68 -3.69 -15.64
C ARG A 113 4.29 -4.06 -16.98
N LYS A 114 4.93 -3.09 -17.67
CA LYS A 114 5.67 -3.34 -18.92
C LYS A 114 6.86 -4.30 -18.73
N ARG A 115 7.42 -4.36 -17.52
CA ARG A 115 8.55 -5.24 -17.14
C ARG A 115 8.12 -6.55 -16.48
N ARG A 116 6.82 -6.90 -16.51
CA ARG A 116 6.30 -8.07 -15.79
C ARG A 116 6.96 -9.39 -16.19
N ALA A 117 7.43 -9.53 -17.42
CA ALA A 117 8.17 -10.70 -17.87
C ALA A 117 9.56 -10.78 -17.20
N GLU A 118 10.29 -9.66 -17.16
CA GLU A 118 11.59 -9.54 -16.50
C GLU A 118 11.49 -9.84 -15.00
N ILE A 119 10.51 -9.25 -14.31
CA ILE A 119 10.27 -9.48 -12.88
C ILE A 119 10.01 -10.97 -12.61
N ARG A 120 9.18 -11.63 -13.43
CA ARG A 120 8.92 -13.08 -13.30
C ARG A 120 10.18 -13.92 -13.57
N ALA A 121 10.98 -13.55 -14.56
CA ALA A 121 12.25 -14.23 -14.85
C ALA A 121 13.23 -14.10 -13.67
N LEU A 122 13.33 -12.90 -13.08
CA LEU A 122 14.14 -12.63 -11.90
C LEU A 122 13.71 -13.48 -10.70
N CYS A 123 12.40 -13.52 -10.40
CA CYS A 123 11.88 -14.39 -9.33
C CYS A 123 12.20 -15.87 -9.58
N ARG A 124 12.05 -16.36 -10.82
CA ARG A 124 12.44 -17.73 -11.18
C ARG A 124 13.94 -17.98 -10.98
N ASN A 125 14.80 -17.03 -11.35
CA ASN A 125 16.24 -17.15 -11.15
C ASN A 125 16.62 -17.23 -9.66
N LEU A 126 15.94 -16.47 -8.79
CA LEU A 126 16.10 -16.57 -7.34
C LEU A 126 15.64 -17.93 -6.80
N LEU A 127 14.51 -18.45 -7.27
CA LEU A 127 14.00 -19.77 -6.91
C LEU A 127 14.89 -20.92 -7.40
N MET A 128 15.57 -20.76 -8.54
CA MET A 128 16.54 -21.73 -9.06
C MET A 128 17.95 -21.53 -8.49
N GLY A 129 18.18 -20.50 -7.68
CA GLY A 129 19.51 -20.16 -7.14
C GLY A 129 20.51 -19.61 -8.16
N ARG A 130 20.04 -19.25 -9.37
CA ARG A 130 20.82 -18.63 -10.45
C ARG A 130 21.09 -17.14 -10.22
N ALA A 131 20.31 -16.51 -9.34
CA ALA A 131 20.55 -15.17 -8.82
C ALA A 131 20.56 -15.23 -7.29
N ARG A 132 21.32 -14.35 -6.62
CA ARG A 132 21.42 -14.30 -5.16
C ARG A 132 21.53 -12.85 -4.68
N PHE A 133 20.56 -12.41 -3.90
CA PHE A 133 20.59 -11.17 -3.13
C PHE A 133 19.54 -11.19 -2.02
N ASP A 134 19.68 -10.28 -1.07
CA ASP A 134 18.72 -10.06 0.01
C ASP A 134 17.75 -8.94 -0.37
N VAL A 135 16.50 -9.10 0.07
CA VAL A 135 15.44 -8.08 0.00
C VAL A 135 15.26 -7.49 1.39
N THR A 136 15.28 -6.16 1.47
CA THR A 136 15.27 -5.38 2.71
C THR A 136 13.93 -4.67 2.92
N VAL A 137 13.68 -4.16 4.13
CA VAL A 137 12.50 -3.33 4.42
C VAL A 137 12.57 -2.02 3.65
N GLU A 138 13.78 -1.50 3.45
CA GLU A 138 14.05 -0.30 2.65
C GLU A 138 13.67 -0.51 1.18
N ASP A 139 13.89 -1.70 0.62
CA ASP A 139 13.42 -2.05 -0.74
C ASP A 139 11.88 -2.04 -0.83
N ALA A 140 11.20 -2.44 0.25
CA ALA A 140 9.74 -2.40 0.31
C ALA A 140 9.21 -0.97 0.48
N ALA A 141 9.93 -0.11 1.22
CA ALA A 141 9.61 1.30 1.39
C ALA A 141 9.87 2.12 0.11
N ALA A 142 10.86 1.73 -0.70
CA ALA A 142 11.18 2.35 -1.99
C ALA A 142 10.32 1.82 -3.15
N ALA A 143 9.59 0.72 -2.95
CA ALA A 143 8.65 0.21 -3.94
C ALA A 143 7.46 1.19 -4.10
N PRO A 144 6.88 1.31 -5.32
CA PRO A 144 5.70 2.15 -5.57
C PRO A 144 4.40 1.51 -5.03
N LEU A 145 4.42 1.11 -3.76
CA LEU A 145 3.31 0.51 -3.03
C LEU A 145 2.91 1.43 -1.88
N SER A 146 1.70 1.27 -1.37
CA SER A 146 1.32 1.98 -0.16
C SER A 146 2.16 1.49 1.03
N SER A 147 2.74 2.42 1.79
CA SER A 147 3.42 2.11 3.05
C SER A 147 2.50 1.43 4.07
N VAL A 148 1.19 1.69 4.00
CA VAL A 148 0.17 1.03 4.83
C VAL A 148 0.03 -0.43 4.42
N GLU A 149 -0.09 -0.70 3.12
CA GLU A 149 -0.19 -2.07 2.57
C GLU A 149 1.05 -2.88 2.94
N VAL A 150 2.26 -2.32 2.72
CA VAL A 150 3.53 -2.96 3.09
C VAL A 150 3.56 -3.30 4.57
N ARG A 151 3.18 -2.35 5.45
CA ARG A 151 3.18 -2.58 6.90
C ARG A 151 2.21 -3.69 7.30
N PHE A 152 0.99 -3.67 6.78
CA PHE A 152 -0.04 -4.67 7.08
C PHE A 152 0.33 -6.06 6.55
N PHE A 153 0.87 -6.12 5.34
CA PHE A 153 1.39 -7.34 4.74
C PHE A 153 2.51 -7.95 5.61
N LEU A 154 3.54 -7.16 5.95
CA LEU A 154 4.65 -7.63 6.79
C LEU A 154 4.16 -8.13 8.16
N ARG A 155 3.16 -7.46 8.76
CA ARG A 155 2.57 -7.89 10.03
C ARG A 155 1.86 -9.22 9.92
N ARG A 156 1.06 -9.42 8.88
CA ARG A 156 0.30 -10.66 8.69
C ARG A 156 1.20 -11.84 8.35
N MET A 157 2.29 -11.61 7.62
CA MET A 157 3.28 -12.63 7.27
C MET A 157 4.27 -12.93 8.42
N GLY A 158 4.17 -12.26 9.57
CA GLY A 158 5.10 -12.43 10.69
C GLY A 158 6.50 -11.87 10.42
N LEU A 159 6.61 -10.93 9.47
CA LEU A 159 7.86 -10.32 9.00
C LEU A 159 8.12 -8.93 9.58
N SER A 160 7.22 -8.35 10.39
CA SER A 160 7.39 -6.97 10.91
C SER A 160 8.69 -6.69 11.65
N ARG A 161 9.33 -7.69 12.25
CA ARG A 161 10.61 -7.53 12.98
C ARG A 161 11.83 -7.85 12.12
N ARG A 162 11.64 -8.36 10.89
CA ARG A 162 12.74 -8.74 10.01
C ARG A 162 13.13 -7.55 9.15
N ARG A 163 14.38 -7.12 9.25
CA ARG A 163 14.95 -6.07 8.38
C ARG A 163 15.30 -6.57 6.98
N ARG A 164 15.52 -7.89 6.84
CA ARG A 164 15.85 -8.53 5.57
C ARG A 164 15.29 -9.94 5.48
N ILE A 165 15.05 -10.37 4.25
CA ILE A 165 14.75 -11.76 3.87
C ILE A 165 15.59 -12.14 2.64
N SER A 166 15.85 -13.43 2.45
CA SER A 166 16.55 -13.87 1.25
C SER A 166 15.68 -13.64 0.01
N GLY A 167 16.30 -13.31 -1.12
CA GLY A 167 15.60 -13.14 -2.39
C GLY A 167 14.86 -14.40 -2.83
N ARG A 168 15.34 -15.59 -2.45
CA ARG A 168 14.61 -16.85 -2.67
C ARG A 168 13.28 -16.89 -1.91
N LEU A 169 13.27 -16.50 -0.63
CA LEU A 169 12.04 -16.41 0.16
C LEU A 169 11.11 -15.33 -0.39
N ALA A 170 11.64 -14.15 -0.76
CA ALA A 170 10.85 -13.10 -1.39
C ALA A 170 10.21 -13.55 -2.72
N ALA A 171 10.96 -14.29 -3.55
CA ALA A 171 10.44 -14.85 -4.81
C ALA A 171 9.37 -15.92 -4.59
N LEU A 172 9.48 -16.72 -3.51
CA LEU A 172 8.43 -17.67 -3.11
C LEU A 172 7.14 -16.92 -2.72
N ILE A 173 7.28 -15.87 -1.90
CA ILE A 173 6.15 -15.03 -1.49
C ILE A 173 5.50 -14.36 -2.72
N ALA A 174 6.30 -13.93 -3.70
CA ALA A 174 5.81 -13.32 -4.93
C ALA A 174 4.94 -14.24 -5.82
N LEU A 175 4.92 -15.55 -5.56
CA LEU A 175 3.98 -16.48 -6.20
C LEU A 175 2.56 -16.37 -5.62
N ILE A 176 2.46 -15.99 -4.34
CA ILE A 176 1.19 -15.85 -3.61
C ILE A 176 0.70 -14.40 -3.65
N GLU A 177 1.60 -13.45 -3.43
CA GLU A 177 1.34 -12.02 -3.47
C GLU A 177 2.18 -11.36 -4.58
N PRO A 178 1.63 -11.16 -5.79
CA PRO A 178 2.37 -10.62 -6.94
C PRO A 178 3.01 -9.25 -6.67
N GLN A 179 2.49 -8.44 -5.76
CA GLN A 179 3.08 -7.15 -5.39
C GLN A 179 4.50 -7.31 -4.80
N VAL A 180 4.82 -8.45 -4.18
CA VAL A 180 6.19 -8.72 -3.69
C VAL A 180 7.20 -8.82 -4.84
N GLY A 181 6.76 -9.17 -6.05
CA GLY A 181 7.61 -9.11 -7.24
C GLY A 181 8.14 -7.70 -7.53
N ILE A 182 7.36 -6.66 -7.23
CA ILE A 182 7.79 -5.26 -7.36
C ILE A 182 8.90 -4.94 -6.34
N VAL A 183 8.79 -5.47 -5.12
CA VAL A 183 9.82 -5.30 -4.08
C VAL A 183 11.11 -6.03 -4.47
N VAL A 184 11.01 -7.24 -5.02
CA VAL A 184 12.15 -8.00 -5.56
C VAL A 184 12.85 -7.22 -6.67
N TRP A 185 12.09 -6.59 -7.57
CA TRP A 185 12.63 -5.73 -8.62
C TRP A 185 13.38 -4.51 -8.05
N THR A 186 12.83 -3.89 -7.02
CA THR A 186 13.44 -2.74 -6.33
C THR A 186 14.78 -3.13 -5.70
N ALA A 187 14.84 -4.29 -5.03
CA ALA A 187 16.08 -4.84 -4.49
C ALA A 187 17.12 -5.15 -5.56
N PHE A 188 16.70 -5.70 -6.71
CA PHE A 188 17.58 -5.94 -7.85
C PHE A 188 18.17 -4.65 -8.42
N ARG A 189 17.37 -3.58 -8.54
CA ARG A 189 17.86 -2.27 -8.98
C ARG A 189 18.91 -1.69 -8.01
N ARG A 190 18.68 -1.81 -6.70
CA ARG A 190 19.68 -1.40 -5.69
C ARG A 190 20.99 -2.17 -5.85
N GLN A 191 20.92 -3.49 -6.06
CA GLN A 191 22.12 -4.31 -6.22
C GLN A 191 22.91 -3.95 -7.49
N THR A 192 22.22 -3.78 -8.62
CA THR A 192 22.86 -3.44 -9.91
C THR A 192 23.50 -2.06 -9.87
N GLN A 193 22.81 -1.06 -9.33
CA GLN A 193 23.37 0.28 -9.12
C GLN A 193 24.58 0.27 -8.19
N GLY A 194 24.54 -0.49 -7.09
CA GLY A 194 25.69 -0.63 -6.19
C GLY A 194 26.90 -1.29 -6.84
N GLN A 195 26.68 -2.27 -7.73
CA GLN A 195 27.74 -2.92 -8.49
C GLN A 195 28.39 -1.99 -9.53
N GLU A 196 27.60 -1.16 -10.21
CA GLU A 196 28.11 -0.16 -11.16
C GLU A 196 28.98 0.88 -10.47
N VAL A 197 28.54 1.41 -9.33
CA VAL A 197 29.32 2.37 -8.52
C VAL A 197 30.63 1.74 -8.04
N THR A 198 30.58 0.49 -7.56
CA THR A 198 31.79 -0.22 -7.10
C THR A 198 32.77 -0.46 -8.25
N ARG A 199 32.28 -0.83 -9.44
CA ARG A 199 33.13 -1.00 -10.62
C ARG A 199 33.75 0.31 -11.09
N ALA A 200 32.99 1.40 -11.06
CA ALA A 200 33.49 2.73 -11.43
C ALA A 200 34.51 3.29 -10.42
N ALA A 201 34.41 2.92 -9.14
CA ALA A 201 35.38 3.33 -8.12
C ALA A 201 36.69 2.52 -8.11
N LEU A 202 36.70 1.36 -8.80
CA LEU A 202 37.86 0.47 -8.90
C LEU A 202 38.55 0.54 -10.28
N ALA A 203 38.03 1.36 -11.20
CA ALA A 203 38.58 1.62 -12.53
C ALA A 203 39.35 2.95 -12.53
#